data_AF-A0A7R9BCB6-F1
#
_entry.id   AF-A0A7R9BCB6-F1
#
_cell.length_a   1.000
_cell.length_b   1.000
_cell.length_c   1.000
_cell.angle_alpha   90.00
_cell.angle_beta   90.00
_cell.angle_gamma   90.00
#
_symmetry.space_group_name_H-M   'P 1'
#
loop_
_entity.id
_entity.type
_entity.pdbx_description
1 polymer ?
#
loop_
_entity_poly.entity_id
_entity_poly.type
_entity_poly.pdbx_seq_one_letter_code
_entity_poly.pdbx_strand_id
1 'polypeptide(L)'
;TERVLAVLQKHLEDTVAELRSRVASLQQELDNSEAVQKDFVRLSQSLQVQLERIRDTDMEVRWQHDEDIDECQGCHTSFSVARRKQHCRHCGRIFCGSCLSHTVLSGPHQRPSRVCDVCHTLLVRDTAPYFSTEPPHTPD
;
A
#
# COMPACT_ATOMS: atom_id res chain seq x y z
N THR A 1 -31.98 0.99 62.45
CA THR A 1 -30.93 1.94 62.02
C THR A 1 -29.67 1.22 61.63
N GLU A 2 -29.08 0.37 62.48
CA GLU A 2 -27.85 -0.41 62.15
C GLU A 2 -27.99 -1.33 60.92
N ARG A 3 -29.11 -2.05 60.78
CA ARG A 3 -29.36 -2.90 59.61
C ARG A 3 -29.36 -2.13 58.29
N VAL A 4 -29.88 -0.90 58.29
CA VAL A 4 -29.93 -0.05 57.09
C VAL A 4 -28.53 0.47 56.76
N LEU A 5 -27.76 0.86 57.78
CA LEU A 5 -26.36 1.26 57.62
C LEU A 5 -25.51 0.12 57.04
N ALA A 6 -25.67 -1.12 57.52
CA ALA A 6 -24.94 -2.27 57.00
C ALA A 6 -25.27 -2.57 55.52
N VAL A 7 -26.53 -2.42 55.12
CA VAL A 7 -26.95 -2.60 53.71
C VAL A 7 -26.35 -1.52 52.82
N LEU A 8 -26.40 -0.26 53.26
CA LEU A 8 -25.82 0.86 52.50
C LEU A 8 -24.30 0.74 52.39
N GLN A 9 -23.63 0.33 53.47
CA GLN A 9 -22.19 0.11 53.46
C GLN A 9 -21.80 -0.99 52.47
N LYS A 10 -22.51 -2.13 52.50
CA LYS A 10 -22.29 -3.20 51.53
C LYS A 10 -22.52 -2.73 50.09
N HIS A 11 -23.58 -1.98 49.84
CA HIS A 11 -23.88 -1.48 48.50
C HIS A 11 -22.80 -0.51 47.99
N LEU A 12 -22.26 0.32 48.89
CA LEU A 12 -21.14 1.21 48.58
C LEU A 12 -19.86 0.41 48.28
N GLU A 13 -19.56 -0.62 49.07
CA GLU A 13 -18.41 -1.51 48.85
C GLU A 13 -18.52 -2.25 47.50
N ASP A 14 -19.71 -2.78 47.17
CA ASP A 14 -20.01 -3.43 45.90
C ASP A 14 -19.84 -2.45 44.73
N THR A 15 -20.36 -1.22 44.86
CA THR A 15 -20.22 -0.16 43.83
C THR A 15 -18.76 0.24 43.63
N VAL A 16 -17.98 0.37 44.71
CA VAL A 16 -16.54 0.68 44.63
C VAL A 16 -15.78 -0.44 43.95
N ALA A 17 -16.10 -1.70 44.23
CA ALA A 17 -15.49 -2.84 43.58
C ALA A 17 -15.81 -2.87 42.07
N GLU A 18 -17.06 -2.61 41.69
CA GLU A 18 -17.48 -2.54 40.29
C GLU A 18 -16.79 -1.39 39.55
N LEU A 19 -16.73 -0.20 40.14
CA LEU A 19 -16.06 0.96 39.54
C LEU A 19 -14.56 0.72 39.36
N ARG A 20 -13.90 0.08 40.33
CA ARG A 20 -12.48 -0.30 40.20
C ARG A 20 -12.26 -1.29 39.06
N SER A 21 -13.15 -2.27 38.91
CA SER A 21 -13.08 -3.23 37.80
C SER A 21 -13.28 -2.53 36.45
N ARG A 22 -14.24 -1.61 36.34
CA ARG A 22 -14.46 -0.80 35.13
C ARG A 22 -13.26 0.07 34.78
N VAL A 23 -12.67 0.75 35.77
CA VAL A 23 -11.46 1.56 35.56
C VAL A 23 -10.30 0.70 35.06
N ALA A 24 -10.10 -0.49 35.62
CA ALA A 24 -9.05 -1.40 35.16
C ALA A 24 -9.27 -1.86 33.70
N SER A 25 -10.51 -2.20 33.34
CA SER A 25 -10.85 -2.59 31.96
C SER A 25 -10.62 -1.45 30.98
N LEU A 26 -11.10 -0.25 31.31
CA LEU A 26 -10.94 0.93 30.45
C LEU A 26 -9.47 1.33 30.30
N GLN A 27 -8.67 1.21 31.36
CA GLN A 27 -7.23 1.46 31.29
C GLN A 27 -6.56 0.47 30.34
N GLN A 28 -6.91 -0.82 30.42
CA GLN A 28 -6.36 -1.82 29.52
C GLN A 28 -6.76 -1.58 28.06
N GLU A 29 -7.99 -1.18 27.80
CA GLU A 29 -8.46 -0.81 26.45
C GLU A 29 -7.73 0.42 25.90
N LEU A 30 -7.47 1.42 26.76
CA LEU A 30 -6.70 2.60 26.40
C LEU A 30 -5.26 2.22 26.05
N ASP A 31 -4.58 1.45 26.90
CA ASP A 31 -3.20 1.01 26.69
C ASP A 31 -3.06 0.21 25.38
N ASN A 32 -4.02 -0.68 25.12
CA ASN A 32 -4.10 -1.42 23.86
C ASN A 32 -4.29 -0.50 22.65
N SER A 33 -5.20 0.47 22.77
CA SER A 33 -5.48 1.43 21.69
C SER A 33 -4.28 2.32 21.39
N GLU A 34 -3.58 2.80 22.43
CA GLU A 34 -2.36 3.59 22.30
C GLU A 34 -1.23 2.80 21.64
N ALA A 35 -1.05 1.53 22.01
CA ALA A 35 -0.07 0.65 21.37
C ALA A 35 -0.35 0.48 19.87
N VAL A 36 -1.60 0.21 19.50
CA VAL A 36 -2.02 0.08 18.09
C VAL A 36 -1.81 1.38 17.32
N GLN A 37 -2.19 2.52 17.90
CA GLN A 37 -1.96 3.83 17.27
C GLN A 37 -0.47 4.11 17.06
N LYS A 38 0.38 3.80 18.04
CA LYS A 38 1.83 3.98 17.93
C LYS A 38 2.42 3.11 16.82
N ASP A 39 1.98 1.86 16.70
CA ASP A 39 2.41 0.98 15.62
C ASP A 39 1.94 1.47 14.25
N PHE A 40 0.70 1.95 14.14
CA PHE A 40 0.18 2.55 12.91
C PHE A 40 1.00 3.77 12.48
N VAL A 41 1.35 4.66 13.41
CA VAL A 41 2.20 5.82 13.13
C VAL A 41 3.59 5.38 12.66
N ARG A 42 4.20 4.40 13.32
CA ARG A 42 5.53 3.88 12.92
C ARG A 42 5.49 3.27 11.51
N LEU A 43 4.48 2.46 11.22
CA LEU A 43 4.31 1.82 9.91
C LEU A 43 4.06 2.86 8.82
N SER A 44 3.19 3.84 9.07
CA SER A 44 2.90 4.90 8.10
C SER A 44 4.12 5.78 7.83
N GLN A 45 4.92 6.12 8.84
CA GLN A 45 6.20 6.82 8.67
C GLN A 45 7.21 5.98 7.86
N SER A 46 7.35 4.69 8.18
CA SER A 46 8.23 3.78 7.42
C SER A 46 7.82 3.71 5.95
N LEU A 47 6.51 3.63 5.69
CA LEU A 47 5.98 3.61 4.34
C LEU A 47 6.24 4.95 3.62
N GLN A 48 6.05 6.09 4.28
CA GLN A 48 6.37 7.40 3.71
C GLN A 48 7.83 7.51 3.30
N VAL A 49 8.76 7.07 4.16
CA VAL A 49 10.20 7.06 3.85
C VAL A 49 10.50 6.15 2.66
N GLN A 50 9.88 4.97 2.57
CA GLN A 50 10.06 4.08 1.43
C GLN A 50 9.54 4.69 0.13
N LEU A 51 8.37 5.34 0.18
CA LEU A 51 7.79 6.03 -0.98
C LEU A 51 8.64 7.21 -1.44
N GLU A 52 9.19 8.01 -0.51
CA GLU A 52 10.11 9.10 -0.83
C GLU A 52 11.38 8.57 -1.48
N ARG A 53 11.96 7.46 -0.98
CA ARG A 53 13.11 6.82 -1.63
C ARG A 53 12.80 6.35 -3.04
N ILE A 54 11.64 5.73 -3.27
CA ILE A 54 11.21 5.31 -4.60
C ILE A 54 11.07 6.53 -5.51
N ARG A 55 10.44 7.61 -5.01
CA ARG A 55 10.29 8.87 -5.73
C ARG A 55 11.63 9.50 -6.09
N ASP A 56 12.60 9.53 -5.17
CA ASP A 56 13.94 10.05 -5.42
C ASP A 56 14.69 9.20 -6.45
N THR A 57 14.52 7.88 -6.44
CA THR A 57 15.09 6.99 -7.46
C THR A 57 14.41 7.11 -8.82
N ASP A 58 13.11 7.43 -8.88
CA ASP A 58 12.35 7.61 -10.12
C ASP A 58 12.32 9.09 -10.63
N MET A 59 12.85 10.05 -9.86
CA MET A 59 12.93 11.47 -10.26
C MET A 59 13.97 11.72 -11.36
N GLU A 60 14.95 10.83 -11.52
CA GLU A 60 15.61 10.65 -12.80
C GLU A 60 14.91 9.49 -13.51
N VAL A 61 14.00 9.79 -14.46
CA VAL A 61 13.61 8.79 -15.48
C VAL A 61 14.86 8.50 -16.30
N ARG A 62 15.71 7.64 -15.77
CA ARG A 62 16.95 7.24 -16.40
C ARG A 62 16.57 6.16 -17.38
N TRP A 63 16.45 6.56 -18.64
CA TRP A 63 16.29 5.62 -19.73
C TRP A 63 17.37 4.55 -19.61
N GLN A 64 16.97 3.32 -19.29
CA GLN A 64 17.94 2.27 -18.98
C GLN A 64 18.75 1.96 -20.23
N HIS A 65 20.06 1.76 -20.07
CA HIS A 65 20.90 1.33 -21.18
C HIS A 65 20.71 -0.17 -21.41
N ASP A 66 20.64 -0.58 -22.68
CA ASP A 66 20.44 -1.98 -23.04
C ASP A 66 21.53 -2.88 -22.46
N GLU A 67 22.76 -2.39 -22.32
CA GLU A 67 23.92 -3.14 -21.83
C GLU A 67 23.80 -3.55 -20.35
N ASP A 68 23.02 -2.81 -19.56
CA ASP A 68 22.91 -3.01 -18.11
C ASP A 68 21.79 -3.99 -17.70
N ILE A 69 20.96 -4.43 -18.65
CA ILE A 69 19.73 -5.17 -18.36
C ILE A 69 19.70 -6.50 -19.12
N ASP A 70 19.86 -7.62 -18.41
CA ASP A 70 19.84 -8.95 -19.01
C ASP A 70 18.47 -9.62 -19.01
N GLU A 71 17.53 -9.14 -18.19
CA GLU A 71 16.21 -9.74 -18.00
C GLU A 71 15.07 -8.73 -18.11
N CYS A 72 13.91 -9.21 -18.57
CA CYS A 72 12.72 -8.38 -18.67
C CYS A 72 12.22 -7.93 -17.28
N GLN A 73 12.01 -6.63 -17.09
CA GLN A 73 11.49 -6.07 -15.82
C GLN A 73 10.03 -6.42 -15.49
N GLY A 74 9.35 -7.18 -16.36
CA GLY A 74 7.97 -7.62 -16.17
C GLY A 74 7.88 -9.11 -15.87
N CYS A 75 8.48 -9.94 -16.73
CA CYS A 75 8.41 -11.41 -16.61
C CYS A 75 9.71 -12.07 -16.15
N HIS A 76 10.78 -11.30 -15.88
CA HIS A 76 12.09 -11.77 -15.43
C HIS A 76 12.75 -12.83 -16.34
N THR A 77 12.28 -12.96 -17.57
CA THR A 77 12.90 -13.84 -18.56
C THR A 77 14.09 -13.13 -19.22
N SER A 78 15.21 -13.82 -19.34
CA SER A 78 16.43 -13.30 -19.99
C SER A 78 16.19 -12.91 -21.45
N PHE A 79 16.81 -11.82 -21.86
CA PHE A 79 16.81 -11.36 -23.25
C PHE A 79 17.70 -12.23 -24.13
N SER A 80 17.40 -12.23 -25.43
CA SER A 80 18.16 -12.96 -26.44
C SER A 80 17.96 -12.31 -27.81
N VAL A 81 18.65 -12.82 -28.83
CA VAL A 81 18.47 -12.32 -30.21
C VAL A 81 17.00 -12.39 -30.65
N ALA A 82 16.27 -13.43 -30.23
CA ALA A 82 14.85 -13.59 -30.52
C ALA A 82 13.94 -12.74 -29.60
N ARG A 83 14.34 -12.53 -28.33
CA ARG A 83 13.60 -11.70 -27.36
C ARG A 83 14.30 -10.36 -27.22
N ARG A 84 13.90 -9.39 -28.05
CA ARG A 84 14.51 -8.05 -28.08
C ARG A 84 14.08 -7.19 -26.88
N LYS A 85 15.02 -6.37 -26.40
CA LYS A 85 14.82 -5.32 -25.39
C LYS A 85 13.95 -4.19 -25.96
N GLN A 86 13.00 -3.69 -25.17
CA GLN A 86 12.09 -2.61 -25.53
C GLN A 86 11.82 -1.74 -24.31
N HIS A 87 11.84 -0.42 -24.43
CA HIS A 87 11.59 0.47 -23.29
C HIS A 87 10.12 0.83 -23.12
N CYS A 88 9.68 0.92 -21.86
CA CYS A 88 8.47 1.65 -21.52
C CYS A 88 8.70 3.15 -21.72
N ARG A 89 7.86 3.81 -22.51
CA ARG A 89 8.01 5.24 -22.82
C ARG A 89 7.65 6.18 -21.67
N HIS A 90 7.09 5.66 -20.59
CA HIS A 90 6.76 6.43 -19.38
C HIS A 90 7.86 6.31 -18.32
N CYS A 91 8.23 5.10 -17.91
CA CYS A 91 9.21 4.88 -16.84
C CYS A 91 10.64 4.60 -17.32
N GLY A 92 10.89 4.46 -18.62
CA GLY A 92 12.24 4.27 -19.18
C GLY A 92 12.89 2.91 -18.89
N ARG A 93 12.19 1.97 -18.23
CA ARG A 93 12.68 0.61 -17.93
C ARG A 93 12.56 -0.33 -19.14
N ILE A 94 13.36 -1.39 -19.17
CA ILE A 94 13.44 -2.35 -20.28
C ILE A 94 12.56 -3.60 -20.06
N PHE A 95 11.80 -3.96 -21.08
CA PHE A 95 10.84 -5.07 -21.12
C PHE A 95 10.95 -5.84 -22.44
N CYS A 96 10.34 -7.02 -22.50
CA CYS A 96 10.12 -7.73 -23.75
C CYS A 96 8.81 -7.28 -24.43
N GLY A 97 8.63 -7.61 -25.71
CA GLY A 97 7.46 -7.20 -26.48
C GLY A 97 6.12 -7.62 -25.87
N SER A 98 6.05 -8.81 -25.24
CA SER A 98 4.82 -9.27 -24.58
C SER A 98 4.47 -8.50 -23.32
N CYS A 99 5.45 -7.93 -22.61
CA CYS A 99 5.25 -7.11 -21.40
C CYS A 99 5.08 -5.61 -21.71
N LEU A 100 5.08 -5.23 -23.00
CA LEU A 100 4.72 -3.89 -23.48
C LEU A 100 3.53 -3.99 -24.44
N SER A 101 2.47 -4.65 -23.98
CA SER A 101 1.22 -4.88 -24.72
C SER A 101 0.32 -3.65 -24.76
N HIS A 102 0.51 -2.69 -23.86
CA HIS A 102 -0.36 -1.53 -23.72
C HIS A 102 0.18 -0.27 -24.42
N THR A 103 -0.74 0.56 -24.90
CA THR A 103 -0.46 1.88 -25.50
C THR A 103 -1.37 2.92 -24.88
N VAL A 104 -0.79 4.03 -24.45
CA VAL A 104 -1.51 5.20 -23.90
C VAL A 104 -1.23 6.44 -24.73
N LEU A 105 -2.12 7.42 -24.70
CA LEU A 105 -1.83 8.75 -25.24
C LEU A 105 -1.06 9.54 -24.19
N SER A 106 0.06 10.14 -24.57
CA SER A 106 0.94 10.85 -23.62
C SER A 106 1.58 12.10 -24.22
N GLY A 107 1.99 13.00 -23.33
CA GLY A 107 2.61 14.29 -23.66
C GLY A 107 1.63 15.35 -24.20
N PRO A 108 2.13 16.56 -24.50
CA PRO A 108 1.29 17.69 -24.93
C PRO A 108 0.49 17.44 -26.22
N HIS A 109 0.95 16.52 -27.06
CA HIS A 109 0.36 16.19 -28.35
C HIS A 109 -0.40 14.85 -28.37
N GLN A 110 -0.64 14.23 -27.20
CA GLN A 110 -1.39 12.98 -27.09
C GLN A 110 -0.86 11.88 -28.03
N ARG A 111 0.46 11.71 -28.10
CA ARG A 111 1.06 10.73 -29.00
C ARG A 111 0.94 9.31 -28.42
N PRO A 112 0.60 8.30 -29.24
CA PRO A 112 0.58 6.91 -28.80
C PRO A 112 1.96 6.47 -28.28
N SER A 113 1.99 6.00 -27.04
CA SER A 113 3.20 5.60 -26.34
C SER A 113 3.01 4.21 -25.73
N ARG A 114 3.87 3.26 -26.12
CA ARG A 114 3.91 1.92 -25.51
C ARG A 114 4.42 2.01 -24.07
N VAL A 115 3.71 1.36 -23.15
CA VAL A 115 3.99 1.39 -21.72
C VAL A 115 3.87 -0.01 -21.12
N CYS A 116 4.57 -0.25 -20.01
CA CYS A 116 4.40 -1.49 -19.25
C CYS A 116 3.09 -1.47 -18.47
N ASP A 117 2.69 -2.63 -17.97
CA ASP A 117 1.40 -2.82 -17.29
C ASP A 117 1.25 -1.92 -16.05
N VAL A 118 2.31 -1.74 -15.27
CA VAL A 118 2.34 -0.81 -14.12
C VAL A 118 2.05 0.62 -14.56
N CYS A 119 2.72 1.09 -15.62
CA CYS A 119 2.51 2.43 -16.14
C CYS A 119 1.12 2.58 -16.78
N HIS A 120 0.59 1.53 -17.39
CA HIS A 120 -0.77 1.55 -17.92
C HIS A 120 -1.81 1.77 -16.81
N THR A 121 -1.71 1.02 -15.70
CA THR A 121 -2.56 1.22 -14.51
C THR A 121 -2.45 2.64 -13.95
N LEU A 122 -1.24 3.21 -13.90
CA LEU A 122 -1.04 4.57 -13.36
C LEU A 122 -1.58 5.68 -14.26
N LEU A 123 -1.54 5.48 -15.58
CA LEU A 123 -1.89 6.52 -16.56
C LEU A 123 -3.35 6.47 -17.00
N VAL A 124 -4.04 5.34 -16.83
CA VAL A 124 -5.43 5.14 -17.26
C VAL A 124 -6.32 4.90 -16.04
N ARG A 125 -7.11 5.92 -15.68
CA ARG A 125 -7.92 6.02 -14.44
C ARG A 125 -8.92 4.88 -14.23
N ASP A 126 -9.40 4.27 -15.30
CA ASP A 126 -10.45 3.23 -15.26
C ASP A 126 -9.88 1.80 -15.39
N THR A 127 -8.56 1.64 -15.34
CA THR A 127 -7.94 0.31 -15.43
C THR A 127 -7.93 -0.36 -14.06
N ALA A 128 -8.30 -1.64 -14.02
CA ALA A 128 -8.02 -2.47 -12.85
C ALA A 128 -6.53 -2.39 -12.49
N PRO A 129 -6.19 -2.39 -11.18
CA PRO A 129 -4.80 -2.39 -10.75
C PRO A 129 -4.02 -3.54 -11.39
N TYR A 130 -2.76 -3.32 -11.77
CA TYR A 130 -1.91 -4.37 -12.39
C TYR A 130 -1.84 -5.67 -11.55
N PHE A 131 -1.99 -5.54 -10.23
CA PHE A 131 -2.00 -6.66 -9.28
C PHE A 131 -3.38 -7.32 -9.10
N SER A 132 -4.44 -6.82 -9.73
CA SER A 132 -5.78 -7.41 -9.67
C SER A 132 -5.92 -8.49 -10.74
N THR A 133 -5.62 -9.74 -10.36
CA THR A 133 -5.90 -10.91 -11.22
C THR A 133 -7.37 -11.31 -11.24
N GLU A 134 -8.26 -10.64 -10.48
CA GLU A 134 -9.71 -10.90 -10.50
C GLU A 134 -10.53 -9.61 -10.60
N PRO A 135 -11.70 -9.65 -11.28
CA PRO A 135 -12.60 -8.51 -11.41
C PRO A 135 -13.12 -8.06 -10.03
N PRO A 136 -13.36 -6.76 -9.81
CA PRO A 136 -14.04 -6.31 -8.60
C PRO A 136 -15.44 -6.92 -8.55
N HIS A 137 -15.71 -7.71 -7.50
CA HIS A 137 -17.07 -8.13 -7.17
C HIS A 137 -17.87 -6.88 -6.77
N THR A 138 -18.98 -6.66 -7.46
CA THR A 138 -20.00 -5.69 -7.03
C THR A 138 -20.62 -6.18 -5.71
N PRO A 139 -20.69 -5.36 -4.66
CA PRO A 139 -21.51 -5.68 -3.50
C PRO A 139 -22.98 -5.40 -3.84
N ASP A 140 -23.83 -6.41 -3.63
CA ASP A 140 -25.29 -6.25 -3.50
C ASP A 140 -25.64 -5.42 -2.25
#